data_AF-A0A8R7RF91-F1
#
_entry.id   AF-A0A8R7RF91-F1
#
_cell.length_a   1.000
_cell.length_b   1.000
_cell.length_c   1.000
_cell.angle_alpha   90.00
_cell.angle_beta   90.00
_cell.angle_gamma   90.00
#
_symmetry.space_group_name_H-M   'P 1'
#
loop_
_entity.id
_entity.type
_entity.pdbx_description
1 polymer ?
#
loop_
_entity_poly.entity_id
_entity_poly.type
_entity_poly.pdbx_seq_one_letter_code
_entity_poly.pdbx_strand_id
1 'polypeptide(L)'
;MPRPGTKLPSTARFACPPDAAPHSAARLLPGSCSGSTDCGGPAMTVVMGRRRCAHWMLLLFCCLLLTSPSHGRRHHRPADAFVGAYGINYGRIANNLPSTDKVVELLRKSKIRNVKIYNEDHTVLDAFKGTGLNLVIAVHNGLLNAFAANESVAIDWLNENVQPYISQTRIVGITVGNEVLGGDPSLAAPLVGAVKNMLLVIMTWKSGWQRLAGLLVEIKI
;
A
#
# COMPACT_ATOMS: atom_id res chain seq x y z
N MET A 1 43.70 2.05 -40.95
CA MET A 1 43.51 3.15 -41.93
C MET A 1 42.02 3.24 -42.28
N PRO A 2 41.28 4.28 -41.83
CA PRO A 2 39.85 4.48 -42.10
C PRO A 2 39.60 5.61 -43.13
N ARG A 3 38.40 5.65 -43.74
CA ARG A 3 37.75 6.82 -44.44
C ARG A 3 36.33 6.41 -44.95
N PRO A 4 35.38 7.32 -45.30
CA PRO A 4 34.66 8.28 -44.43
C PRO A 4 33.14 8.53 -44.77
N GLY A 5 32.36 9.08 -43.81
CA GLY A 5 31.13 9.92 -43.99
C GLY A 5 29.82 9.18 -44.35
N THR A 6 28.64 9.45 -43.79
CA THR A 6 28.01 10.76 -43.50
C THR A 6 26.90 10.72 -42.41
N LYS A 7 26.89 11.78 -41.57
CA LYS A 7 25.83 12.54 -40.85
C LYS A 7 24.68 11.85 -40.05
N LEU A 8 24.66 12.20 -38.75
CA LEU A 8 23.51 12.13 -37.81
C LEU A 8 22.46 13.23 -38.06
N PRO A 9 21.19 13.03 -37.65
CA PRO A 9 20.29 14.08 -37.21
C PRO A 9 20.19 14.19 -35.67
N SER A 10 19.96 15.43 -35.22
CA SER A 10 20.00 15.89 -33.83
C SER A 10 18.69 15.73 -33.06
N THR A 11 18.83 15.40 -31.78
CA THR A 11 18.09 15.91 -30.60
C THR A 11 16.58 16.20 -30.72
N ALA A 12 15.77 15.41 -30.00
CA ALA A 12 14.52 15.87 -29.41
C ALA A 12 14.57 15.57 -27.90
N ARG A 13 14.73 16.63 -27.09
CA ARG A 13 14.52 16.62 -25.64
C ARG A 13 13.05 16.90 -25.39
N PHE A 14 12.37 16.04 -24.63
CA PHE A 14 11.08 16.38 -24.03
C PHE A 14 11.35 17.06 -22.67
N ALA A 15 10.93 18.32 -22.57
CA ALA A 15 11.01 19.13 -21.36
C ALA A 15 9.65 19.14 -20.64
N CYS A 16 9.68 19.18 -19.30
CA CYS A 16 8.53 19.43 -18.43
C CYS A 16 7.94 20.84 -18.63
N PRO A 17 6.63 21.04 -18.37
CA PRO A 17 6.05 22.37 -18.25
C PRO A 17 6.25 22.97 -16.83
N PRO A 18 6.51 24.29 -16.72
CA PRO A 18 6.63 25.02 -15.45
C PRO A 18 5.33 25.70 -14.97
N ASP A 19 5.44 26.25 -13.77
CA ASP A 19 4.45 26.74 -12.81
C ASP A 19 3.49 27.90 -13.18
N ALA A 20 2.47 27.98 -12.32
CA ALA A 20 1.56 29.06 -11.90
C ALA A 20 1.85 30.53 -12.23
N ALA A 21 0.75 31.29 -12.44
CA ALA A 21 0.59 32.65 -11.90
C ALA A 21 -0.90 33.07 -11.76
N PRO A 22 -1.25 33.95 -10.78
CA PRO A 22 -2.62 34.38 -10.47
C PRO A 22 -2.94 35.79 -11.02
N HIS A 23 -4.22 36.09 -11.29
CA HIS A 23 -4.67 37.48 -11.40
C HIS A 23 -6.06 37.66 -10.77
N SER A 24 -6.05 38.41 -9.67
CA SER A 24 -7.18 39.07 -9.04
C SER A 24 -7.30 40.47 -9.65
N ALA A 25 -8.46 40.83 -10.20
CA ALA A 25 -8.99 42.20 -10.31
C ALA A 25 -10.25 42.19 -11.18
N ALA A 26 -11.43 42.35 -10.56
CA ALA A 26 -12.61 42.85 -11.25
C ALA A 26 -13.22 43.97 -10.42
N ARG A 27 -13.52 45.03 -11.14
CA ARG A 27 -13.68 46.43 -10.74
C ARG A 27 -15.14 46.70 -10.36
N LEU A 28 -15.33 47.56 -9.36
CA LEU A 28 -16.61 48.20 -9.05
C LEU A 28 -17.11 49.08 -10.19
N LEU A 29 -18.43 49.19 -10.38
CA LEU A 29 -19.18 50.41 -10.70
C LEU A 29 -20.71 50.19 -10.53
N PRO A 30 -21.53 51.27 -10.43
CA PRO A 30 -22.58 51.39 -9.43
C PRO A 30 -24.01 51.36 -9.99
N GLY A 31 -24.98 51.07 -9.12
CA GLY A 31 -26.41 51.24 -9.38
C GLY A 31 -27.08 51.95 -8.20
N SER A 32 -27.58 53.16 -8.47
CA SER A 32 -28.28 54.06 -7.55
C SER A 32 -29.79 53.98 -7.78
N CYS A 33 -30.58 53.95 -6.71
CA CYS A 33 -31.98 54.42 -6.62
C CYS A 33 -32.24 54.72 -5.11
N SER A 34 -32.16 55.99 -4.66
CA SER A 34 -33.26 56.98 -4.51
C SER A 34 -34.33 56.58 -3.49
N GLY A 35 -34.20 57.02 -2.22
CA GLY A 35 -35.09 58.02 -1.57
C GLY A 35 -36.01 57.33 -0.55
N SER A 36 -36.46 57.87 0.58
CA SER A 36 -36.36 59.17 1.25
C SER A 36 -36.99 59.01 2.65
N THR A 37 -36.46 59.74 3.64
CA THR A 37 -37.07 60.22 4.91
C THR A 37 -37.80 59.23 5.83
N ASP A 38 -37.24 58.99 7.03
CA ASP A 38 -37.93 59.45 8.25
C ASP A 38 -36.98 59.67 9.43
N CYS A 39 -37.35 60.63 10.28
CA CYS A 39 -36.56 61.29 11.29
C CYS A 39 -36.74 60.67 12.69
N GLY A 40 -35.67 60.66 13.49
CA GLY A 40 -35.74 60.81 14.95
C GLY A 40 -36.22 59.61 15.79
N GLY A 41 -35.28 58.84 16.33
CA GLY A 41 -35.51 57.94 17.46
C GLY A 41 -34.20 57.72 18.23
N PRO A 42 -34.21 57.61 19.56
CA PRO A 42 -33.07 57.92 20.41
C PRO A 42 -31.94 56.90 20.26
N ALA A 43 -30.70 57.39 20.35
CA ALA A 43 -29.50 56.58 20.49
C ALA A 43 -29.56 55.78 21.80
N MET A 44 -30.15 54.59 21.75
CA MET A 44 -30.01 53.57 22.77
C MET A 44 -28.61 52.99 22.66
N THR A 45 -27.69 53.52 23.47
CA THR A 45 -26.44 52.85 23.76
C THR A 45 -26.79 51.57 24.51
N VAL A 46 -26.89 50.45 23.79
CA VAL A 46 -27.06 49.13 24.40
C VAL A 46 -25.74 48.81 25.08
N VAL A 47 -25.67 49.12 26.38
CA VAL A 47 -24.71 48.51 27.28
C VAL A 47 -25.02 47.02 27.30
N MET A 48 -24.31 46.26 26.46
CA MET A 48 -24.40 44.81 26.40
C MET A 48 -23.89 44.27 27.73
N GLY A 49 -24.82 43.95 28.63
CA GLY A 49 -24.50 43.38 29.93
C GLY A 49 -23.66 42.11 29.75
N ARG A 50 -22.49 42.07 30.42
CA ARG A 50 -21.47 41.01 30.40
C ARG A 50 -21.99 39.56 30.50
N ARG A 51 -23.24 39.36 30.93
CA ARG A 51 -23.86 38.05 31.14
C ARG A 51 -24.50 37.45 29.88
N ARG A 52 -24.84 38.25 28.86
CA ARG A 52 -25.45 37.73 27.61
C ARG A 52 -24.41 37.31 26.57
N CYS A 53 -23.20 37.86 26.58
CA CYS A 53 -22.13 37.42 25.69
C CYS A 53 -21.64 36.00 26.01
N ALA A 54 -21.61 35.60 27.28
CA ALA A 54 -21.13 34.27 27.69
C ALA A 54 -22.02 33.13 27.14
N HIS A 55 -23.33 33.34 27.07
CA HIS A 55 -24.26 32.34 26.54
C HIS A 55 -24.14 32.16 25.02
N TRP A 56 -23.97 33.27 24.29
CA TRP A 56 -23.76 33.24 22.84
C TRP A 56 -22.37 32.71 22.47
N MET A 57 -21.33 32.98 23.28
CA MET A 57 -20.00 32.38 23.12
C MET A 57 -20.01 30.87 23.41
N LEU A 58 -20.78 30.40 24.40
CA LEU A 58 -20.89 28.97 24.72
C LEU A 58 -21.65 28.19 23.64
N LEU A 59 -22.69 28.79 23.04
CA LEU A 59 -23.44 28.19 21.93
C LEU A 59 -22.61 28.12 20.64
N LEU A 60 -21.83 29.16 20.33
CA LEU A 60 -20.87 29.13 19.21
C LEU A 60 -19.77 28.07 19.42
N PHE A 61 -19.28 27.92 20.66
CA PHE A 61 -18.30 26.89 21.01
C PHE A 61 -18.88 25.47 20.91
N CYS A 62 -20.14 25.26 21.29
CA CYS A 62 -20.84 23.97 21.11
C CYS A 62 -21.05 23.61 19.63
N CYS A 63 -21.39 24.58 18.77
CA CYS A 63 -21.55 24.33 17.33
C CYS A 63 -20.22 23.98 16.63
N LEU A 64 -19.10 24.56 17.07
CA LEU A 64 -17.76 24.21 16.58
C LEU A 64 -17.30 22.80 17.00
N LEU A 65 -17.80 22.27 18.12
CA LEU A 65 -17.54 20.90 18.55
C LEU A 65 -18.36 19.85 17.77
N LEU A 66 -19.50 20.24 17.19
CA LEU A 66 -20.38 19.34 16.43
C LEU A 66 -20.08 19.29 14.91
N THR A 67 -19.28 20.21 14.38
CA THR A 67 -18.91 20.25 12.95
C THR A 67 -17.48 19.80 12.68
N SER A 68 -16.76 19.28 13.68
CA SER A 68 -15.49 18.62 13.41
C SER A 68 -15.72 17.49 12.43
N PRO A 69 -15.12 17.51 11.21
CA PRO A 69 -15.13 16.35 10.34
C PRO A 69 -14.55 15.24 11.18
N SER A 70 -15.35 14.21 11.43
CA SER A 70 -14.89 12.95 11.99
C SER A 70 -13.68 12.55 11.17
N HIS A 71 -12.49 12.88 11.66
CA HIS A 71 -11.23 12.40 11.16
C HIS A 71 -11.39 10.90 11.28
N GLY A 72 -11.67 10.27 10.15
CA GLY A 72 -11.78 8.84 10.06
C GLY A 72 -10.57 8.33 10.80
N ARG A 73 -10.81 7.64 11.93
CA ARG A 73 -9.77 6.92 12.61
C ARG A 73 -9.11 6.14 11.50
N ARG A 74 -7.86 6.51 11.17
CA ARG A 74 -7.01 5.58 10.46
C ARG A 74 -7.00 4.39 11.39
N HIS A 75 -7.79 3.38 11.05
CA HIS A 75 -7.50 2.04 11.48
C HIS A 75 -6.09 1.81 10.94
N HIS A 76 -5.09 2.10 11.78
CA HIS A 76 -3.95 1.22 11.86
C HIS A 76 -4.59 -0.14 12.05
N ARG A 77 -4.81 -0.86 10.95
CA ARG A 77 -4.91 -2.31 11.02
C ARG A 77 -3.59 -2.68 11.69
N PRO A 78 -3.61 -3.21 12.91
CA PRO A 78 -2.45 -3.96 13.36
C PRO A 78 -2.15 -4.91 12.22
N ALA A 79 -0.88 -5.06 11.83
CA ALA A 79 -0.53 -6.24 11.04
C ALA A 79 -1.17 -7.42 11.79
N ASP A 80 -2.10 -8.12 11.14
CA ASP A 80 -2.79 -9.27 11.74
C ASP A 80 -1.68 -10.28 12.06
N ALA A 81 -1.08 -10.15 13.24
CA ALA A 81 -0.12 -11.10 13.75
C ALA A 81 -0.82 -12.45 13.68
N PHE A 82 -0.20 -13.37 12.97
CA PHE A 82 -0.66 -14.72 12.65
C PHE A 82 -1.76 -15.22 13.61
N VAL A 83 -3.04 -15.00 13.26
CA VAL A 83 -4.16 -15.33 14.15
C VAL A 83 -4.43 -16.84 14.05
N GLY A 84 -3.66 -17.58 14.84
CA GLY A 84 -3.67 -19.04 14.99
C GLY A 84 -2.32 -19.50 15.57
N ALA A 85 -2.34 -20.18 16.72
CA ALA A 85 -1.17 -20.43 17.57
C ALA A 85 0.00 -21.21 16.91
N TYR A 86 -0.18 -21.73 15.70
CA TYR A 86 0.84 -22.48 14.96
C TYR A 86 0.53 -22.46 13.45
N GLY A 87 1.56 -22.73 12.64
CA GLY A 87 1.47 -22.90 11.20
C GLY A 87 2.26 -24.12 10.74
N ILE A 88 2.10 -24.49 9.47
CA ILE A 88 2.82 -25.61 8.88
C ILE A 88 3.59 -25.20 7.62
N ASN A 89 4.61 -25.99 7.28
CA ASN A 89 5.29 -25.93 6.00
C ASN A 89 4.66 -26.98 5.07
N TYR A 90 4.11 -26.55 3.94
CA TYR A 90 3.53 -27.44 2.93
C TYR A 90 4.60 -27.82 1.89
N GLY A 91 5.44 -28.78 2.25
CA GLY A 91 6.42 -29.38 1.36
C GLY A 91 5.75 -30.32 0.34
N ARG A 92 6.17 -30.25 -0.93
CA ARG A 92 5.56 -31.02 -2.03
C ARG A 92 6.53 -31.92 -2.81
N ILE A 93 7.73 -32.13 -2.29
CA ILE A 93 8.70 -33.06 -2.87
C ILE A 93 8.43 -34.47 -2.30
N ALA A 94 7.47 -35.17 -2.90
CA ALA A 94 7.12 -36.57 -2.61
C ALA A 94 6.22 -37.15 -3.72
N ASN A 95 6.02 -38.46 -3.76
CA ASN A 95 5.32 -39.18 -4.83
C ASN A 95 3.90 -39.67 -4.48
N ASN A 96 3.46 -39.49 -3.23
CA ASN A 96 2.21 -40.03 -2.70
C ASN A 96 1.38 -38.98 -1.93
N LEU A 97 1.58 -37.70 -2.24
CA LEU A 97 0.88 -36.62 -1.58
C LEU A 97 -0.59 -36.54 -2.04
N PRO A 98 -1.53 -36.20 -1.13
CA PRO A 98 -2.89 -35.88 -1.52
C PRO A 98 -2.93 -34.65 -2.43
N SER A 99 -4.03 -34.50 -3.20
CA SER A 99 -4.25 -33.30 -4.02
C SER A 99 -4.31 -32.04 -3.16
N THR A 100 -3.97 -30.89 -3.74
CA THR A 100 -3.93 -29.63 -2.97
C THR A 100 -5.27 -29.27 -2.33
N ASP A 101 -6.40 -29.55 -2.99
CA ASP A 101 -7.73 -29.32 -2.42
C ASP A 101 -7.98 -30.16 -1.16
N LYS A 102 -7.54 -31.44 -1.17
CA LYS A 102 -7.63 -32.31 0.01
C LYS A 102 -6.73 -31.81 1.14
N VAL A 103 -5.56 -31.26 0.82
CA VAL A 103 -4.69 -30.62 1.82
C VAL A 103 -5.37 -29.40 2.43
N VAL A 104 -5.94 -28.51 1.62
CA VAL A 104 -6.69 -27.34 2.10
C VAL A 104 -7.84 -27.75 3.01
N GLU A 105 -8.61 -28.78 2.61
CA GLU A 105 -9.69 -29.32 3.43
C GLU A 105 -9.17 -29.86 4.77
N LEU A 106 -8.09 -30.64 4.75
CA LEU A 106 -7.44 -31.18 5.95
C LEU A 106 -6.97 -30.07 6.88
N LEU A 107 -6.35 -29.00 6.35
CA LEU A 107 -5.87 -27.87 7.13
C LEU A 107 -7.02 -27.16 7.85
N ARG A 108 -8.12 -26.90 7.14
CA ARG A 108 -9.32 -26.30 7.71
C ARG A 108 -9.94 -27.17 8.79
N LYS A 109 -10.07 -28.48 8.55
CA LYS A 109 -10.56 -29.47 9.53
C LYS A 109 -9.67 -29.52 10.77
N SER A 110 -8.36 -29.39 10.59
CA SER A 110 -7.34 -29.41 11.66
C SER A 110 -7.18 -28.06 12.36
N LYS A 111 -7.99 -27.04 12.00
CA LYS A 111 -7.91 -25.67 12.54
C LYS A 111 -6.56 -24.99 12.33
N ILE A 112 -5.78 -25.43 11.34
CA ILE A 112 -4.55 -24.77 10.92
C ILE A 112 -4.93 -23.65 9.96
N ARG A 113 -4.48 -22.43 10.26
CA ARG A 113 -4.83 -21.22 9.50
C ARG A 113 -3.74 -20.70 8.60
N ASN A 114 -2.59 -21.36 8.59
CA ASN A 114 -1.31 -20.70 8.56
C ASN A 114 -0.32 -21.62 7.86
N VAL A 115 0.05 -21.28 6.62
CA VAL A 115 0.79 -22.19 5.73
C VAL A 115 1.92 -21.46 5.03
N LYS A 116 3.11 -22.06 5.04
CA LYS A 116 4.22 -21.67 4.17
C LYS A 116 4.34 -22.65 3.01
N ILE A 117 4.44 -22.13 1.79
CA ILE A 117 4.77 -22.90 0.57
C ILE A 117 6.16 -22.51 0.08
N TYR A 118 6.84 -23.44 -0.59
CA TYR A 118 8.24 -23.25 -0.98
C TYR A 118 8.44 -22.72 -2.42
N ASN A 119 7.39 -22.68 -3.25
CA ASN A 119 7.38 -22.13 -4.60
C ASN A 119 6.09 -21.38 -4.92
N GLU A 120 6.15 -20.63 -6.01
CA GLU A 120 5.10 -19.92 -6.73
C GLU A 120 4.25 -20.85 -7.63
N ASP A 121 3.94 -22.06 -7.20
CA ASP A 121 3.11 -22.95 -8.01
C ASP A 121 1.65 -22.50 -8.03
N HIS A 122 1.19 -22.09 -9.22
CA HIS A 122 -0.14 -21.57 -9.47
C HIS A 122 -1.25 -22.58 -9.13
N THR A 123 -1.00 -23.89 -9.26
CA THR A 123 -1.96 -24.93 -8.84
C THR A 123 -2.24 -24.89 -7.34
N VAL A 124 -1.24 -24.50 -6.54
CA VAL A 124 -1.42 -24.34 -5.10
C VAL A 124 -2.09 -23.03 -4.78
N LEU A 125 -1.67 -21.95 -5.42
CA LEU A 125 -2.27 -20.63 -5.21
C LEU A 125 -3.77 -20.62 -5.57
N ASP A 126 -4.16 -21.38 -6.61
CA ASP A 126 -5.54 -21.59 -7.02
C ASP A 126 -6.35 -22.35 -5.96
N ALA A 127 -5.85 -23.47 -5.45
CA ALA A 127 -6.53 -24.24 -4.40
C ALA A 127 -6.73 -23.45 -3.10
N PHE A 128 -5.89 -22.44 -2.85
CA PHE A 128 -5.99 -21.57 -1.67
C PHE A 128 -6.97 -20.39 -1.84
N LYS A 129 -7.51 -20.15 -3.04
CA LYS A 129 -8.50 -19.08 -3.30
C LYS A 129 -9.75 -19.28 -2.45
N GLY A 130 -10.22 -18.21 -1.79
CA GLY A 130 -11.45 -18.21 -1.01
C GLY A 130 -11.43 -19.05 0.28
N THR A 131 -10.30 -19.69 0.61
CA THR A 131 -10.20 -20.59 1.77
C THR A 131 -10.13 -19.86 3.11
N GLY A 132 -9.66 -18.61 3.08
CA GLY A 132 -9.37 -17.80 4.27
C GLY A 132 -8.09 -18.21 5.01
N LEU A 133 -7.31 -19.16 4.48
CA LEU A 133 -6.00 -19.54 5.02
C LEU A 133 -4.96 -18.45 4.71
N ASN A 134 -4.13 -18.13 5.70
CA ASN A 134 -2.98 -17.26 5.56
C ASN A 134 -1.83 -18.05 4.88
N LEU A 135 -1.29 -17.48 3.82
CA LEU A 135 -0.26 -18.08 3.00
C LEU A 135 1.02 -17.24 3.01
N VAL A 136 2.15 -17.89 3.23
CA VAL A 136 3.49 -17.34 3.04
C VAL A 136 4.13 -18.03 1.84
N ILE A 137 4.62 -17.26 0.87
CA ILE A 137 5.25 -17.80 -0.34
C ILE A 137 6.77 -17.66 -0.21
N ALA A 138 7.52 -18.75 -0.36
CA ALA A 138 8.97 -18.68 -0.41
C ALA A 138 9.46 -18.52 -1.86
N VAL A 139 10.33 -17.53 -2.06
CA VAL A 139 11.10 -17.35 -3.30
C VAL A 139 12.24 -18.36 -3.30
N HIS A 140 12.39 -19.08 -4.41
CA HIS A 140 13.46 -20.05 -4.60
C HIS A 140 14.87 -19.41 -4.57
N ASN A 141 15.85 -20.16 -4.04
CA ASN A 141 17.25 -19.73 -3.96
C ASN A 141 17.85 -19.38 -5.34
N GLY A 142 17.37 -20.01 -6.41
CA GLY A 142 17.82 -19.72 -7.79
C GLY A 142 17.54 -18.30 -8.27
N LEU A 143 16.57 -17.60 -7.67
CA LEU A 143 16.21 -16.22 -8.04
C LEU A 143 17.03 -15.16 -7.28
N LEU A 144 17.80 -15.54 -6.25
CA LEU A 144 18.50 -14.58 -5.40
C LEU A 144 19.49 -13.72 -6.17
N ASN A 145 20.28 -14.33 -7.07
CA ASN A 145 21.21 -13.59 -7.92
C ASN A 145 20.49 -12.59 -8.83
N ALA A 146 19.39 -13.01 -9.45
CA ALA A 146 18.62 -12.17 -10.37
C ALA A 146 17.93 -11.01 -9.63
N PHE A 147 17.31 -11.29 -8.48
CA PHE A 147 16.67 -10.28 -7.64
C PHE A 147 17.68 -9.29 -7.07
N ALA A 148 18.88 -9.75 -6.69
CA ALA A 148 19.94 -8.88 -6.19
C ALA A 148 20.49 -7.97 -7.30
N ALA A 149 20.62 -8.48 -8.52
CA ALA A 149 21.17 -7.75 -9.65
C ALA A 149 20.19 -6.72 -10.24
N ASN A 150 18.90 -7.03 -10.27
CA ASN A 150 17.91 -6.18 -10.94
C ASN A 150 16.54 -6.22 -10.25
N GLU A 151 16.08 -5.04 -9.81
CA GLU A 151 14.77 -4.84 -9.18
C GLU A 151 13.60 -5.21 -10.11
N SER A 152 13.73 -5.02 -11.42
CA SER A 152 12.64 -5.32 -12.36
C SER A 152 12.24 -6.79 -12.34
N VAL A 153 13.17 -7.70 -12.07
CA VAL A 153 12.91 -9.13 -11.97
C VAL A 153 11.99 -9.43 -10.78
N ALA A 154 12.16 -8.71 -9.66
CA ALA A 154 11.26 -8.84 -8.51
C ALA A 154 9.87 -8.24 -8.79
N ILE A 155 9.78 -7.17 -9.59
CA ILE A 155 8.51 -6.60 -10.07
C ILE A 155 7.75 -7.61 -10.92
N ASP A 156 8.43 -8.20 -11.90
CA ASP A 156 7.83 -9.17 -12.82
C ASP A 156 7.34 -10.40 -12.05
N TRP A 157 8.17 -10.93 -11.13
CA TRP A 157 7.78 -12.04 -10.27
C TRP A 157 6.54 -11.73 -9.41
N LEU A 158 6.43 -10.52 -8.86
CA LEU A 158 5.23 -10.11 -8.11
C LEU A 158 3.99 -10.03 -8.99
N ASN A 159 4.12 -9.46 -10.18
CA ASN A 159 3.03 -9.31 -11.14
C ASN A 159 2.51 -10.69 -11.62
N GLU A 160 3.42 -11.64 -11.82
CA GLU A 160 3.09 -12.99 -12.28
C GLU A 160 2.56 -13.89 -11.16
N ASN A 161 3.18 -13.86 -9.98
CA ASN A 161 2.98 -14.88 -8.95
C ASN A 161 2.12 -14.42 -7.77
N VAL A 162 1.98 -13.11 -7.56
CA VAL A 162 1.26 -12.57 -6.39
C VAL A 162 0.03 -11.78 -6.83
N GLN A 163 0.16 -10.88 -7.80
CA GLN A 163 -0.93 -10.00 -8.25
C GLN A 163 -2.23 -10.72 -8.62
N PRO A 164 -2.21 -11.85 -9.33
CA PRO A 164 -3.44 -12.52 -9.74
C PRO A 164 -4.22 -13.11 -8.56
N TYR A 165 -3.54 -13.37 -7.45
CA TYR A 165 -4.07 -14.14 -6.32
C TYR A 165 -4.49 -13.30 -5.14
N ILE A 166 -3.90 -12.11 -4.95
CA ILE A 166 -4.14 -11.30 -3.75
C ILE A 166 -5.62 -10.99 -3.50
N SER A 167 -6.47 -10.89 -4.53
CA SER A 167 -7.90 -10.60 -4.35
C SER A 167 -8.66 -11.72 -3.63
N GLN A 168 -8.31 -12.99 -3.89
CA GLN A 168 -9.03 -14.18 -3.45
C GLN A 168 -8.26 -15.03 -2.44
N THR A 169 -6.93 -14.92 -2.41
CA THR A 169 -6.04 -15.68 -1.52
C THR A 169 -5.44 -14.74 -0.48
N ARG A 170 -5.37 -15.20 0.78
CA ARG A 170 -4.78 -14.43 1.89
C ARG A 170 -3.27 -14.61 1.93
N ILE A 171 -2.56 -13.95 1.03
CA ILE A 171 -1.09 -13.91 1.05
C ILE A 171 -0.65 -12.89 2.11
N VAL A 172 0.05 -13.35 3.15
CA VAL A 172 0.45 -12.55 4.32
C VAL A 172 1.96 -12.39 4.46
N GLY A 173 2.74 -13.09 3.64
CA GLY A 173 4.21 -13.10 3.74
C GLY A 173 4.85 -13.54 2.44
N ILE A 174 6.04 -13.02 2.18
CA ILE A 174 6.94 -13.54 1.16
C ILE A 174 8.31 -13.72 1.81
N THR A 175 8.84 -14.93 1.82
CA THR A 175 10.20 -15.18 2.32
C THR A 175 11.17 -15.24 1.16
N VAL A 176 12.27 -14.50 1.23
CA VAL A 176 13.27 -14.48 0.15
C VAL A 176 14.39 -15.46 0.49
N GLY A 177 14.42 -16.60 -0.21
CA GLY A 177 15.34 -17.70 0.03
C GLY A 177 14.91 -18.66 1.14
N ASN A 178 15.59 -19.82 1.18
CA ASN A 178 15.43 -20.87 2.17
C ASN A 178 16.79 -21.41 2.61
N GLU A 179 17.13 -21.23 3.89
CA GLU A 179 18.33 -21.79 4.54
C GLU A 179 19.63 -21.42 3.82
N VAL A 180 19.67 -20.19 3.31
CA VAL A 180 20.75 -19.73 2.41
C VAL A 180 22.09 -19.70 3.14
N LEU A 181 22.10 -19.31 4.41
CA LEU A 181 23.33 -19.16 5.19
C LEU A 181 23.89 -20.50 5.70
N GLY A 182 23.06 -21.53 5.75
CA GLY A 182 23.48 -22.92 6.03
C GLY A 182 23.68 -23.78 4.78
N GLY A 183 23.35 -23.25 3.60
CA GLY A 183 23.39 -23.95 2.32
C GLY A 183 24.58 -23.53 1.46
N ASP A 184 24.29 -22.98 0.28
CA ASP A 184 25.31 -22.52 -0.66
C ASP A 184 25.93 -21.18 -0.23
N PRO A 185 27.23 -21.15 0.14
CA PRO A 185 27.89 -19.92 0.57
C PRO A 185 27.91 -18.82 -0.50
N SER A 186 27.81 -19.19 -1.78
CA SER A 186 27.79 -18.23 -2.89
C SER A 186 26.56 -17.31 -2.86
N LEU A 187 25.48 -17.76 -2.22
CA LEU A 187 24.21 -17.05 -2.14
C LEU A 187 24.09 -16.10 -0.94
N ALA A 188 25.05 -16.13 -0.01
CA ALA A 188 25.05 -15.25 1.16
C ALA A 188 25.12 -13.76 0.78
N ALA A 189 25.98 -13.40 -0.18
CA ALA A 189 26.11 -12.02 -0.65
C ALA A 189 24.88 -11.54 -1.46
N PRO A 190 24.37 -12.32 -2.44
CA PRO A 190 23.13 -11.99 -3.15
C PRO A 190 21.89 -11.86 -2.25
N LEU A 191 21.78 -12.65 -1.18
CA LEU A 191 20.60 -12.66 -0.30
C LEU A 191 20.21 -11.25 0.19
N VAL A 192 21.19 -10.46 0.65
CA VAL A 192 20.93 -9.12 1.19
C VAL A 192 20.41 -8.20 0.09
N GLY A 193 20.98 -8.26 -1.12
CA GLY A 193 20.52 -7.48 -2.27
C GLY A 193 19.11 -7.88 -2.70
N ALA A 194 18.84 -9.19 -2.77
CA ALA A 194 17.54 -9.73 -3.14
C ALA A 194 16.43 -9.30 -2.17
N VAL A 195 16.68 -9.39 -0.85
CA VAL A 195 15.72 -8.96 0.18
C VAL A 195 15.45 -7.46 0.08
N LYS A 196 16.50 -6.64 -0.09
CA LYS A 196 16.36 -5.19 -0.23
C LYS A 196 15.52 -4.82 -1.44
N ASN A 197 15.83 -5.36 -2.62
CA ASN A 197 15.09 -5.07 -3.84
C ASN A 197 13.64 -5.54 -3.75
N MET A 198 13.40 -6.76 -3.25
CA MET A 198 12.05 -7.27 -3.04
C MET A 198 11.23 -6.37 -2.10
N LEU A 199 11.84 -5.92 -1.00
CA LEU A 199 11.19 -5.02 -0.04
C LEU A 199 10.86 -3.65 -0.68
N LEU A 200 11.79 -3.08 -1.44
CA LEU A 200 11.58 -1.82 -2.17
C LEU A 200 10.44 -1.93 -3.18
N VAL A 201 10.38 -3.02 -3.94
CA VAL A 201 9.27 -3.25 -4.86
C VAL A 201 7.95 -3.34 -4.11
N ILE A 202 7.85 -4.17 -3.06
CA ILE A 202 6.60 -4.31 -2.29
C ILE A 202 6.14 -2.96 -1.74
N MET A 203 7.07 -2.12 -1.27
CA MET A 203 6.78 -0.78 -0.75
C MET A 203 6.30 0.19 -1.84
N THR A 204 6.69 0.02 -3.10
CA THR A 204 6.30 0.91 -4.21
C THR A 204 5.19 0.35 -5.09
N TRP A 205 4.83 -0.92 -4.90
CA TRP A 205 3.85 -1.65 -5.69
C TRP A 205 2.43 -1.11 -5.47
N LYS A 206 2.02 -0.21 -6.37
CA LYS A 206 0.80 0.62 -6.30
C LYS A 206 -0.52 -0.16 -6.18
N SER A 207 -0.60 -1.39 -6.68
CA SER A 207 -1.83 -2.19 -6.71
C SER A 207 -2.13 -2.96 -5.42
N GLY A 208 -1.16 -3.05 -4.48
CA GLY A 208 -1.25 -3.94 -3.31
C GLY A 208 -1.24 -3.26 -1.94
N TRP A 209 -0.86 -1.98 -1.85
CA TRP A 209 -0.51 -1.34 -0.57
C TRP A 209 -1.62 -1.40 0.50
N GLN A 210 -2.89 -1.31 0.12
CA GLN A 210 -4.00 -1.33 1.08
C GLN A 210 -4.30 -2.73 1.70
N ARG A 211 -3.78 -3.82 1.11
CA ARG A 211 -3.94 -5.21 1.63
C ARG A 211 -2.61 -5.87 1.99
N LEU A 212 -1.49 -5.37 1.49
CA LEU A 212 -0.14 -5.91 1.75
C LEU A 212 0.67 -5.07 2.75
N ALA A 213 0.10 -4.00 3.32
CA ALA A 213 0.72 -3.21 4.40
C ALA A 213 1.00 -4.00 5.71
N GLY A 214 0.82 -5.32 5.73
CA GLY A 214 1.22 -6.22 6.81
C GLY A 214 2.02 -7.43 6.33
N LEU A 215 2.55 -7.39 5.09
CA LEU A 215 3.29 -8.50 4.52
C LEU A 215 4.66 -8.63 5.21
N LEU A 216 4.85 -9.75 5.89
CA LEU A 216 6.10 -10.06 6.57
C LEU A 216 7.11 -10.55 5.51
N VAL A 217 8.12 -9.73 5.23
CA VAL A 217 9.30 -10.16 4.47
C VAL A 217 10.30 -10.71 5.48
N GLU A 218 10.37 -12.04 5.60
CA GLU A 218 11.33 -12.70 6.50
C GLU A 218 12.50 -13.29 5.75
N ILE A 219 13.67 -13.17 6.37
CA ILE A 219 14.84 -13.96 6.07
C ILE A 219 14.75 -15.21 6.94
N LYS A 220 14.69 -16.39 6.31
CA LYS A 220 14.87 -17.65 7.02
C LYS A 220 16.36 -18.01 6.98
N ILE A 221 17.02 -17.81 8.12
CA ILE A 221 18.42 -18.17 8.36
C ILE A 221 18.55 -19.70 8.31
#